data_AF-A0A6L3ABA1-F1
#
_entry.id   AF-A0A6L3ABA1-F1
#
_cell.length_a   1.000
_cell.length_b   1.000
_cell.length_c   1.000
_cell.angle_alpha   90.00
_cell.angle_beta   90.00
_cell.angle_gamma   90.00
#
_symmetry.space_group_name_H-M   'P 1'
#
loop_
_entity.id
_entity.type
_entity.pdbx_description
1 polymer ?
#
loop_
_entity_poly.entity_id
_entity_poly.type
_entity_poly.pdbx_seq_one_letter_code
_entity_poly.pdbx_strand_id
1 'polypeptide(L)'
;MTIDRGAAGNYAVAISGGTILVTASGDGIDANGALSMSGGTLVIQGPTANNNGALDYDRSFELTGGLLVAAGSAGMAQGPGTGSTQASVHVRFASVQAAGSIVSIKPAGGEEVVTVRVAKAFQSLVVSSPKLVASQVYDVCTGGSASGSELNGLFTGGSHSGGTKTGTATAALVIPRTGR
;
A
#
# COMPACT_ATOMS: atom_id res chain seq x y z
N MET A 1 4.40 -7.58 17.34
CA MET A 1 3.01 -7.14 17.16
C MET A 1 2.41 -6.99 18.54
N THR A 2 2.24 -5.76 19.02
CA THR A 2 1.40 -5.52 20.19
C THR A 2 0.01 -5.24 19.65
N ILE A 3 -0.92 -6.20 19.77
CA ILE A 3 -2.34 -5.91 19.58
C ILE A 3 -2.82 -5.35 20.91
N ASP A 4 -2.78 -4.02 21.04
CA ASP A 4 -3.37 -3.37 22.20
C ASP A 4 -4.90 -3.42 22.06
N ARG A 5 -5.54 -4.26 22.86
CA ARG A 5 -7.00 -4.32 22.93
C ARG A 5 -7.45 -3.18 23.82
N GLY A 6 -7.61 -2.00 23.21
CA GLY A 6 -8.26 -0.86 23.86
C GLY A 6 -9.56 -1.30 24.53
N ALA A 7 -9.76 -0.86 25.78
CA ALA A 7 -10.92 -1.19 26.58
C ALA A 7 -12.25 -1.00 25.81
N ALA A 8 -13.23 -1.86 26.09
CA ALA A 8 -14.52 -1.99 25.40
C ALA A 8 -15.00 -0.70 24.70
N GLY A 9 -15.02 -0.71 23.36
CA GLY A 9 -15.56 0.38 22.55
C GLY A 9 -14.62 1.00 21.50
N ASN A 10 -13.33 0.66 21.53
CA ASN A 10 -12.35 1.13 20.55
C ASN A 10 -11.84 -0.04 19.69
N TYR A 11 -12.55 -0.37 18.60
CA TYR A 11 -12.16 -1.39 17.62
C TYR A 11 -10.99 -0.92 16.75
N ALA A 12 -9.82 -0.67 17.36
CA ALA A 12 -8.67 -0.12 16.68
C ALA A 12 -7.58 -1.16 16.39
N VAL A 13 -6.88 -0.97 15.28
CA VAL A 13 -5.66 -1.69 14.93
C VAL A 13 -4.50 -0.69 14.95
N ALA A 14 -3.44 -0.99 15.70
CA ALA A 14 -2.26 -0.12 15.81
C ALA A 14 -0.98 -0.88 15.44
N ILE A 15 -0.18 -0.31 14.53
CA ILE A 15 1.06 -0.89 14.02
C ILE A 15 2.21 0.08 14.31
N SER A 16 3.01 -0.23 15.32
CA SER A 16 4.16 0.60 15.72
C SER A 16 5.51 0.10 15.20
N GLY A 17 5.56 -1.11 14.63
CA GLY A 17 6.82 -1.73 14.20
C GLY A 17 6.66 -3.18 13.75
N GLY A 18 7.79 -3.78 13.37
CA GLY A 18 7.86 -5.15 12.84
C GLY A 18 7.49 -5.25 11.36
N THR A 19 7.43 -6.47 10.86
CA THR A 19 7.07 -6.77 9.46
C THR A 19 5.80 -7.64 9.45
N ILE A 20 4.74 -7.14 8.82
CA ILE A 20 3.44 -7.79 8.71
C ILE A 20 3.16 -8.03 7.23
N LEU A 21 2.94 -9.30 6.87
CA LEU A 21 2.79 -9.75 5.50
C LEU A 21 1.45 -10.47 5.40
N VAL A 22 0.55 -9.97 4.56
CA VAL A 22 -0.84 -10.43 4.44
C VAL A 22 -1.13 -10.79 2.99
N THR A 23 -1.63 -12.01 2.78
CA THR A 23 -2.19 -12.45 1.48
C THR A 23 -3.66 -12.73 1.67
N ALA A 24 -4.52 -11.76 1.33
CA ALA A 24 -5.91 -11.73 1.77
C ALA A 24 -6.89 -12.24 0.69
N SER A 25 -7.86 -13.06 1.08
CA SER A 25 -8.97 -13.46 0.21
C SER A 25 -10.21 -12.59 0.40
N GLY A 26 -10.47 -12.12 1.63
CA GLY A 26 -11.37 -11.01 1.95
C GLY A 26 -10.56 -9.76 2.31
N ASP A 27 -11.05 -8.94 3.24
CA ASP A 27 -10.32 -7.75 3.68
C ASP A 27 -8.93 -8.09 4.24
N GLY A 28 -7.95 -7.24 3.91
CA GLY A 28 -6.56 -7.44 4.34
C GLY A 28 -6.35 -7.06 5.80
N ILE A 29 -6.45 -5.77 6.08
CA ILE A 29 -6.63 -5.25 7.44
C ILE A 29 -8.07 -4.80 7.56
N ASP A 30 -8.80 -5.39 8.49
CA ASP A 30 -10.19 -5.07 8.81
C ASP A 30 -10.25 -4.49 10.24
N ALA A 31 -10.63 -3.22 10.33
CA ALA A 31 -10.82 -2.52 11.58
C ALA A 31 -12.21 -1.86 11.63
N ASN A 32 -13.11 -2.38 12.47
CA ASN A 32 -14.41 -1.77 12.80
C ASN A 32 -14.31 -0.42 13.55
N GLY A 33 -13.15 0.25 13.49
CA GLY A 33 -12.81 1.49 14.15
C GLY A 33 -11.66 2.19 13.43
N ALA A 34 -10.62 2.58 14.17
CA ALA A 34 -9.48 3.30 13.60
C ALA A 34 -8.31 2.37 13.28
N LEU A 35 -7.58 2.68 12.23
CA LEU A 35 -6.27 2.11 11.94
C LEU A 35 -5.21 3.17 12.24
N SER A 36 -4.10 2.76 12.86
CA SER A 36 -2.92 3.63 13.01
C SER A 36 -1.65 2.87 12.70
N MET A 37 -0.71 3.57 12.06
CA MET A 37 0.61 3.02 11.78
C MET A 37 1.67 4.11 11.95
N SER A 38 2.61 3.86 12.86
CA SER A 38 3.71 4.79 13.20
C SER A 38 5.09 4.21 12.90
N GLY A 39 5.17 2.97 12.45
CA GLY A 39 6.43 2.31 12.11
C GLY A 39 6.24 0.92 11.54
N GLY A 40 7.36 0.29 11.17
CA GLY A 40 7.37 -1.07 10.64
C GLY A 40 7.10 -1.16 9.13
N THR A 41 6.77 -2.35 8.66
CA THR A 41 6.45 -2.66 7.27
C THR A 41 5.18 -3.49 7.21
N LEU A 42 4.20 -3.02 6.44
CA LEU A 42 2.94 -3.71 6.19
C LEU A 42 2.79 -3.93 4.68
N VAL A 43 2.77 -5.20 4.27
CA VAL A 43 2.56 -5.59 2.87
C VAL A 43 1.28 -6.43 2.79
N ILE A 44 0.31 -5.97 2.02
CA ILE A 44 -0.98 -6.61 1.81
C ILE A 44 -1.14 -6.91 0.32
N GLN A 45 -1.46 -8.16 0.00
CA GLN A 45 -1.66 -8.65 -1.35
C GLN A 45 -3.04 -9.30 -1.49
N GLY A 46 -3.95 -8.60 -2.15
CA GLY A 46 -5.37 -8.91 -2.22
C GLY A 46 -6.21 -7.95 -1.38
N PRO A 47 -7.54 -8.11 -1.41
CA PRO A 47 -8.32 -9.15 -2.11
C PRO A 47 -8.47 -8.88 -3.60
N THR A 48 -9.01 -9.86 -4.34
CA THR A 48 -9.40 -9.71 -5.74
C THR A 48 -10.86 -9.30 -5.92
N ALA A 49 -11.71 -9.58 -4.93
CA ALA A 49 -13.14 -9.29 -4.97
C ALA A 49 -13.41 -7.79 -4.73
N ASN A 50 -14.30 -7.20 -5.53
CA ASN A 50 -14.59 -5.76 -5.49
C ASN A 50 -15.39 -5.31 -4.26
N ASN A 51 -15.95 -6.24 -3.48
CA ASN A 51 -16.68 -5.95 -2.25
C ASN A 51 -15.80 -6.07 -0.99
N ASN A 52 -14.48 -6.17 -1.16
CA ASN A 52 -13.50 -6.19 -0.08
C ASN A 52 -12.32 -5.25 -0.45
N GLY A 53 -11.60 -4.76 0.55
CA GLY A 53 -10.46 -3.85 0.44
C GLY A 53 -9.16 -4.43 1.01
N ALA A 54 -8.02 -4.00 0.47
CA ALA A 54 -6.72 -4.32 1.09
C ALA A 54 -6.63 -3.69 2.49
N LEU A 55 -7.22 -2.51 2.64
CA LEU A 55 -7.47 -1.82 3.89
C LEU A 55 -8.98 -1.58 3.97
N ASP A 56 -9.60 -2.01 5.06
CA ASP A 56 -10.97 -1.65 5.41
C ASP A 56 -11.01 -1.18 6.86
N TYR A 57 -11.38 0.09 7.04
CA TYR A 57 -11.50 0.67 8.36
C TYR A 57 -12.67 1.64 8.41
N ASP A 58 -13.41 1.63 9.52
CA ASP A 58 -14.65 2.40 9.61
C ASP A 58 -14.46 3.88 9.89
N ARG A 59 -13.45 4.22 10.71
CA ARG A 59 -13.24 5.59 11.18
C ARG A 59 -12.09 6.27 10.45
N SER A 60 -10.91 6.30 11.05
CA SER A 60 -9.72 6.98 10.53
C SER A 60 -8.61 5.99 10.24
N PHE A 61 -7.72 6.36 9.33
CA PHE A 61 -6.40 5.76 9.22
C PHE A 61 -5.36 6.86 9.35
N GLU A 62 -4.67 6.90 10.49
CA GLU A 62 -3.55 7.80 10.74
C GLU A 62 -2.22 7.09 10.46
N LEU A 63 -1.51 7.57 9.44
CA LEU A 63 -0.21 7.05 9.04
C LEU A 63 0.89 8.10 9.26
N THR A 64 1.78 7.83 10.21
CA THR A 64 2.84 8.76 10.62
C THR A 64 4.25 8.19 10.46
N GLY A 65 4.37 6.89 10.12
CA GLY A 65 5.66 6.23 9.96
C GLY A 65 5.56 4.85 9.30
N GLY A 66 6.69 4.35 8.81
CA GLY A 66 6.84 2.98 8.29
C GLY A 66 6.60 2.85 6.78
N LEU A 67 6.60 1.61 6.29
CA LEU A 67 6.35 1.28 4.88
C LEU A 67 5.01 0.55 4.75
N LEU A 68 4.08 1.14 4.01
CA LEU A 68 2.80 0.51 3.65
C LEU A 68 2.81 0.16 2.16
N VAL A 69 2.45 -1.07 1.82
CA VAL A 69 2.18 -1.53 0.45
C VAL A 69 0.88 -2.33 0.47
N ALA A 70 -0.22 -1.74 -0.02
CA ALA A 70 -1.54 -2.36 -0.03
C ALA A 70 -2.04 -2.51 -1.47
N ALA A 71 -1.93 -3.71 -2.02
CA ALA A 71 -2.37 -4.05 -3.37
C ALA A 71 -3.66 -4.88 -3.31
N GLY A 72 -4.69 -4.52 -4.08
CA GLY A 72 -5.95 -5.26 -4.09
C GLY A 72 -6.93 -4.81 -5.16
N SER A 73 -8.20 -5.17 -4.99
CA SER A 73 -9.31 -4.73 -5.82
C SER A 73 -9.44 -3.20 -5.78
N ALA A 74 -10.07 -2.63 -6.80
CA ALA A 74 -10.33 -1.19 -6.83
C ALA A 74 -11.79 -0.84 -6.49
N GLY A 75 -12.61 -1.82 -6.09
CA GLY A 75 -14.03 -1.61 -5.76
C GLY A 75 -14.21 -0.90 -4.42
N MET A 76 -13.46 -1.32 -3.40
CA MET A 76 -13.48 -0.76 -2.03
C MET A 76 -12.10 -0.26 -1.61
N ALA A 77 -11.32 0.32 -2.53
CA ALA A 77 -9.96 0.74 -2.20
C ALA A 77 -9.98 1.93 -1.22
N GLN A 78 -9.26 1.77 -0.13
CA GLN A 78 -9.03 2.81 0.89
C GLN A 78 -7.53 3.03 1.08
N GLY A 79 -7.17 4.20 1.58
CA GLY A 79 -5.80 4.55 1.96
C GLY A 79 -5.77 5.44 3.21
N PRO A 80 -4.61 5.97 3.59
CA PRO A 80 -4.46 6.85 4.75
C PRO A 80 -5.33 8.10 4.66
N GLY A 81 -5.86 8.52 5.81
CA GLY A 81 -6.83 9.62 5.93
C GLY A 81 -6.26 10.87 6.60
N THR A 82 -7.16 11.79 6.93
CA THR A 82 -6.87 13.02 7.69
C THR A 82 -6.20 12.69 9.03
N GLY A 83 -5.09 13.36 9.34
CA GLY A 83 -4.25 13.09 10.53
C GLY A 83 -2.93 12.39 10.19
N SER A 84 -2.80 11.84 8.98
CA SER A 84 -1.54 11.29 8.49
C SER A 84 -0.51 12.39 8.24
N THR A 85 0.74 12.14 8.63
CA THR A 85 1.89 13.04 8.40
C THR A 85 2.88 12.48 7.39
N GLN A 86 2.75 11.20 7.03
CA GLN A 86 3.57 10.56 6.01
C GLN A 86 2.81 10.49 4.67
N ALA A 87 3.47 10.90 3.59
CA ALA A 87 2.85 10.93 2.27
C ALA A 87 2.61 9.51 1.71
N SER A 88 1.57 9.40 0.89
CA SER A 88 1.17 8.17 0.22
C SER A 88 0.85 8.45 -1.25
N VAL A 89 1.03 7.45 -2.10
CA VAL A 89 0.51 7.43 -3.47
C VAL A 89 -0.59 6.38 -3.57
N HIS A 90 -1.62 6.70 -4.36
CA HIS A 90 -2.64 5.74 -4.76
C HIS A 90 -2.61 5.60 -6.27
N VAL A 91 -2.36 4.37 -6.73
CA VAL A 91 -2.41 4.01 -8.14
C VAL A 91 -3.67 3.20 -8.37
N ARG A 92 -4.56 3.73 -9.20
CA ARG A 92 -5.67 2.97 -9.78
C ARG A 92 -5.33 2.65 -11.24
N PHE A 93 -5.12 1.37 -11.54
CA PHE A 93 -4.81 0.93 -12.89
C PHE A 93 -6.05 0.95 -13.78
N ALA A 94 -5.88 1.31 -15.06
CA ALA A 94 -6.98 1.34 -16.03
C ALA A 94 -7.63 -0.04 -16.22
N SER A 95 -6.85 -1.11 -16.09
CA SER A 95 -7.29 -2.50 -16.13
C SER A 95 -6.69 -3.31 -14.98
N VAL A 96 -7.30 -4.45 -14.68
CA VAL A 96 -6.75 -5.40 -13.69
C VAL A 96 -5.38 -5.87 -14.16
N GLN A 97 -4.40 -5.74 -13.27
CA GLN A 97 -3.05 -6.27 -13.43
C GLN A 97 -3.03 -7.75 -13.01
N ALA A 98 -2.32 -8.57 -13.77
CA ALA A 98 -2.22 -10.01 -13.50
C ALA A 98 -1.46 -10.30 -12.20
N ALA A 99 -1.79 -11.42 -11.56
CA ALA A 99 -1.00 -11.95 -10.45
C ALA A 99 0.46 -12.16 -10.89
N GLY A 100 1.40 -11.86 -10.01
CA GLY A 100 2.84 -11.93 -10.27
C GLY A 100 3.42 -10.71 -11.00
N SER A 101 2.60 -9.71 -11.36
CA SER A 101 3.08 -8.46 -11.97
C SER A 101 3.97 -7.70 -10.98
N ILE A 102 5.08 -7.17 -11.48
CA ILE A 102 5.96 -6.26 -10.76
C ILE A 102 5.49 -4.82 -10.97
N VAL A 103 5.43 -4.03 -9.91
CA VAL A 103 5.24 -2.59 -9.94
C VAL A 103 6.41 -1.92 -9.25
N SER A 104 6.98 -0.90 -9.88
CA SER A 104 7.99 -0.02 -9.31
C SER A 104 7.49 1.42 -9.30
N ILE A 105 7.73 2.13 -8.19
CA ILE A 105 7.39 3.53 -8.02
C ILE A 105 8.67 4.29 -7.69
N LYS A 106 8.96 5.34 -8.48
CA LYS A 106 10.15 6.18 -8.30
C LYS A 106 9.90 7.60 -8.82
N PRO A 107 10.57 8.63 -8.28
CA PRO A 107 10.53 9.95 -8.88
C PRO A 107 11.29 9.95 -10.21
N ALA A 108 11.05 10.94 -11.05
CA ALA A 108 11.77 11.08 -12.31
C ALA A 108 13.29 11.20 -12.06
N GLY A 109 14.06 10.23 -12.55
CA GLY A 109 15.52 10.20 -12.43
C GLY A 109 16.08 9.93 -11.02
N GLY A 110 15.24 9.65 -10.03
CA GLY A 110 15.68 9.37 -8.66
C GLY A 110 15.54 7.90 -8.25
N GLU A 111 15.84 7.64 -6.97
CA GLU A 111 15.83 6.30 -6.40
C GLU A 111 14.42 5.71 -6.24
N GLU A 112 14.34 4.39 -6.30
CA GLU A 112 13.09 3.67 -6.06
C GLU A 112 12.55 3.91 -4.65
N VAL A 113 11.26 4.24 -4.61
CA VAL A 113 10.45 4.30 -3.39
C VAL A 113 10.08 2.89 -2.96
N VAL A 114 9.58 2.10 -3.92
CA VAL A 114 9.20 0.69 -3.73
C VAL A 114 9.28 -0.06 -5.05
N THR A 115 9.65 -1.34 -4.97
CA THR A 115 9.44 -2.33 -6.02
C THR A 115 8.76 -3.55 -5.40
N VAL A 116 7.62 -3.95 -5.97
CA VAL A 116 6.78 -5.03 -5.43
C VAL A 116 6.27 -5.96 -6.52
N ARG A 117 6.39 -7.27 -6.33
CA ARG A 117 5.66 -8.30 -7.08
C ARG A 117 4.37 -8.63 -6.34
N VAL A 118 3.22 -8.36 -6.94
CA VAL A 118 1.93 -8.59 -6.27
C VAL A 118 1.46 -10.03 -6.54
N ALA A 119 1.28 -10.85 -5.50
CA ALA A 119 0.94 -12.27 -5.67
C ALA A 119 -0.49 -12.55 -6.17
N LYS A 120 -1.40 -11.57 -6.10
CA LYS A 120 -2.78 -11.68 -6.57
C LYS A 120 -3.06 -10.67 -7.68
N ALA A 121 -4.08 -10.92 -8.49
CA ALA A 121 -4.58 -9.91 -9.41
C ALA A 121 -5.05 -8.67 -8.64
N PHE A 122 -4.80 -7.48 -9.18
CA PHE A 122 -5.06 -6.23 -8.48
C PHE A 122 -5.36 -5.10 -9.47
N GLN A 123 -6.06 -4.08 -9.01
CA GLN A 123 -6.32 -2.86 -9.79
C GLN A 123 -6.04 -1.59 -8.97
N SER A 124 -5.83 -1.74 -7.66
CA SER A 124 -5.46 -0.67 -6.75
C SER A 124 -4.13 -1.00 -6.07
N LEU A 125 -3.27 0.01 -5.93
CA LEU A 125 -2.06 -0.05 -5.13
C LEU A 125 -1.93 1.24 -4.32
N VAL A 126 -1.95 1.13 -2.99
CA VAL A 126 -1.65 2.24 -2.08
C VAL A 126 -0.27 1.99 -1.48
N VAL A 127 0.61 2.98 -1.61
CA VAL A 127 1.96 2.92 -1.05
C VAL A 127 2.21 4.16 -0.21
N SER A 128 2.73 3.97 1.00
CA SER A 128 3.33 5.03 1.78
C SER A 128 4.74 4.66 2.18
N SER A 129 5.64 5.63 2.14
CA SER A 129 7.04 5.44 2.50
C SER A 129 7.61 6.76 3.01
N PRO A 130 8.60 6.75 3.92
CA PRO A 130 9.35 7.96 4.30
C PRO A 130 10.08 8.59 3.12
N LYS A 131 10.27 7.85 2.02
CA LYS A 131 10.85 8.35 0.76
C LYS A 131 9.87 9.18 -0.08
N LEU A 132 8.57 9.17 0.25
CA LEU A 132 7.57 9.96 -0.46
C LEU A 132 7.52 11.39 0.09
N VAL A 133 7.47 12.35 -0.82
CA VAL A 133 7.33 13.77 -0.51
C VAL A 133 5.97 14.24 -1.01
N ALA A 134 5.17 14.84 -0.13
CA ALA A 134 3.84 15.34 -0.51
C ALA A 134 3.91 16.31 -1.69
N SER A 135 2.89 16.26 -2.55
CA SER A 135 2.77 17.02 -3.80
C SER A 135 3.78 16.68 -4.90
N GLN A 136 4.73 15.76 -4.66
CA GLN A 136 5.64 15.28 -5.70
C GLN A 136 4.98 14.21 -6.57
N VAL A 137 5.30 14.21 -7.86
CA VAL A 137 4.84 13.23 -8.85
C VAL A 137 5.86 12.11 -8.97
N TYR A 138 5.38 10.87 -8.96
CA TYR A 138 6.17 9.66 -9.10
C TYR A 138 5.75 8.90 -10.36
N ASP A 139 6.73 8.32 -11.04
CA ASP A 139 6.53 7.39 -12.15
C ASP A 139 6.08 6.04 -11.62
N VAL A 140 5.05 5.48 -12.26
CA VAL A 140 4.58 4.12 -12.02
C VAL A 140 5.01 3.26 -13.19
N CYS A 141 5.86 2.28 -12.92
CA CYS A 141 6.34 1.32 -13.89
C CYS A 141 5.80 -0.08 -13.59
N THR A 142 5.38 -0.82 -14.63
CA THR A 142 4.95 -2.22 -14.50
C THR A 142 5.81 -3.17 -15.32
N GLY A 143 5.85 -4.44 -14.92
CA GLY A 143 6.61 -5.49 -15.60
C GLY A 143 8.12 -5.38 -15.33
N GLY A 144 8.93 -5.89 -16.25
CA GLY A 144 10.38 -5.95 -16.08
C GLY A 144 10.83 -7.00 -15.07
N SER A 145 12.00 -6.78 -14.46
CA SER A 145 12.61 -7.64 -13.45
C SER A 145 13.08 -6.82 -12.26
N ALA A 146 13.16 -7.46 -11.10
CA ALA A 146 13.67 -6.87 -9.87
C ALA A 146 14.79 -7.76 -9.30
N SER A 147 15.81 -7.12 -8.72
CA SER A 147 16.93 -7.78 -8.03
C SER A 147 16.88 -7.49 -6.53
N GLY A 148 17.82 -8.06 -5.76
CA GLY A 148 17.88 -7.92 -4.31
C GLY A 148 17.10 -9.00 -3.57
N SER A 149 16.79 -8.73 -2.30
CA SER A 149 16.04 -9.63 -1.43
C SER A 149 14.54 -9.43 -1.61
N GLU A 150 13.81 -10.50 -1.91
CA GLU A 150 12.35 -10.52 -1.99
C GLU A 150 11.73 -11.07 -0.70
N LEU A 151 10.84 -10.30 -0.07
CA LEU A 151 10.05 -10.73 1.08
C LEU A 151 8.57 -10.46 0.82
N ASN A 152 7.78 -11.52 0.60
CA ASN A 152 6.36 -11.43 0.23
C ASN A 152 6.10 -10.45 -0.92
N GLY A 153 6.92 -10.56 -1.96
CA GLY A 153 6.87 -9.70 -3.13
C GLY A 153 7.55 -8.33 -2.98
N LEU A 154 7.83 -7.84 -1.78
CA LEU A 154 8.57 -6.59 -1.59
C LEU A 154 10.07 -6.82 -1.84
N PHE A 155 10.65 -6.05 -2.77
CA PHE A 155 12.09 -6.11 -3.06
C PHE A 155 12.86 -5.03 -2.28
N THR A 156 14.02 -5.41 -1.75
CA THR A 156 14.94 -4.52 -1.01
C THR A 156 16.39 -4.78 -1.37
N GLY A 157 17.24 -3.76 -1.29
CA GLY A 157 18.68 -3.89 -1.56
C GLY A 157 19.05 -4.20 -3.00
N GLY A 158 18.15 -3.94 -3.95
CA GLY A 158 18.36 -4.15 -5.39
C GLY A 158 17.69 -3.05 -6.21
N SER A 159 17.49 -3.34 -7.50
CA SER A 159 16.91 -2.42 -8.48
C SER A 159 15.88 -3.08 -9.39
N HIS A 160 14.94 -2.29 -9.89
CA HIS A 160 14.03 -2.60 -10.98
C HIS A 160 14.65 -2.24 -12.33
N SER A 161 14.44 -3.09 -13.34
CA SER A 161 14.90 -2.85 -14.71
C SER A 161 13.95 -3.44 -15.75
N GLY A 162 13.94 -2.85 -16.95
CA GLY A 162 13.19 -3.37 -18.11
C GLY A 162 11.66 -3.26 -18.02
N GLY A 163 11.10 -2.53 -17.06
CA GLY A 163 9.65 -2.27 -17.00
C GLY A 163 9.22 -1.07 -17.85
N THR A 164 7.91 -0.96 -18.07
CA THR A 164 7.28 0.12 -18.84
C THR A 164 6.62 1.12 -17.90
N LYS A 165 6.86 2.42 -18.10
CA LYS A 165 6.11 3.48 -17.43
C LYS A 165 4.67 3.48 -17.94
N THR A 166 3.72 3.14 -17.07
CA THR A 166 2.29 3.07 -17.40
C THR A 166 1.50 4.29 -16.93
N GLY A 167 2.10 5.14 -16.11
CA GLY A 167 1.47 6.35 -15.62
C GLY A 167 2.30 7.06 -14.57
N THR A 168 1.66 7.97 -13.87
CA THR A 168 2.22 8.69 -12.72
C THR A 168 1.21 8.72 -11.57
N ALA A 169 1.72 8.93 -10.35
CA ALA A 169 0.91 9.16 -9.17
C ALA A 169 1.49 10.32 -8.36
N THR A 170 0.63 11.23 -7.89
CA THR A 170 1.04 12.33 -7.02
C THR A 170 0.91 11.90 -5.57
N ALA A 171 1.96 12.10 -4.79
CA ALA A 171 1.94 11.78 -3.37
C ALA A 171 1.11 12.82 -2.59
N ALA A 172 0.26 12.35 -1.69
CA ALA A 172 -0.61 13.17 -0.85
C ALA A 172 -0.65 12.63 0.58
N LEU A 173 -1.03 13.48 1.54
CA LEU A 173 -1.25 13.07 2.93
C LEU A 173 -2.59 12.36 3.15
N VAL A 174 -3.53 12.56 2.22
CA VAL A 174 -4.87 11.98 2.29
C VAL A 174 -5.15 11.29 0.96
N ILE A 175 -5.52 10.02 1.02
CA ILE A 175 -5.97 9.24 -0.13
C ILE A 175 -7.50 9.12 -0.06
N PRO A 176 -8.24 9.61 -1.07
CA PRO A 176 -9.68 9.45 -1.13
C PRO A 176 -10.10 7.98 -1.11
N ARG A 177 -11.20 7.68 -0.42
CA ARG A 177 -11.80 6.34 -0.42
C ARG A 177 -12.63 6.15 -1.69
N THR A 178 -12.61 4.94 -2.22
CA THR A 178 -13.50 4.50 -3.30
C THR A 178 -14.46 3.45 -2.78
N GLY A 179 -15.73 3.55 -3.16
CA GLY A 179 -16.78 2.61 -2.77
C GLY A 179 -17.09 2.67 -1.28
N ARG A 180 -18.04 3.54 -0.91
CA ARG A 180 -18.92 3.44 0.27
C ARG A 180 -20.21 4.19 -0.05
#